data_AF-A0A958ZHP0-F1
#
_entry.id   AF-A0A958ZHP0-F1
#
_cell.length_a   1.000
_cell.length_b   1.000
_cell.length_c   1.000
_cell.angle_alpha   90.00
_cell.angle_beta   90.00
_cell.angle_gamma   90.00
#
_symmetry.space_group_name_H-M   'P 1'
#
loop_
_entity.id
_entity.type
_entity.pdbx_description
1 polymer ?
#
loop_
_entity_poly.entity_id
_entity_poly.type
_entity_poly.pdbx_seq_one_letter_code
_entity_poly.pdbx_strand_id
1 'polypeptide(L)'
;MKENKALNYIKEISNNIPSDWLKLTTHRLDIYNESLAKTEFLEEFEKLYQENNFSASSLEQLPTAFDYIRLGHPLSCVLEWEIAQMLELKADNVISFSSKTTPILAILRKNLFEGKNTQIAFTGDLPSYFDVATIQTVYGYNFKLLQVDNATSFPVFDGSTVFIAPEEDFLEIELQSSIDFYLTTHSQLGSIIVVNGSENEKYISEIQHVRRRETIAMTPANCFKALQLLTGKQIEDDRGNLEADRTSVRASIKQITNSNSKALIGSSGLSIQYAIVMGLIDDALENQSGKGIRIVVPPNCYGGTNDQARRVAACLPNVEVVDLPVDGGNDMVQSIDQVLDQIAKEDAVPLIIAEIPTNPRVEVPDLQKLKEVLSKERQTESGTTAVDPVFILDQTFCPNVRFLGDKDSLSSVRTISYV
;
A
#
# COMPACT_ATOMS: atom_id res chain seq x y z
N MET A 1 -26.26 30.33 -5.99
CA MET A 1 -25.42 29.14 -6.16
C MET A 1 -24.90 29.17 -7.58
N LYS A 2 -23.58 29.32 -7.80
CA LYS A 2 -23.03 28.92 -9.10
C LYS A 2 -23.33 27.43 -9.18
N GLU A 3 -24.19 27.00 -10.10
CA GLU A 3 -24.21 25.60 -10.50
C GLU A 3 -22.76 25.23 -10.81
N ASN A 4 -22.20 24.29 -10.05
CA ASN A 4 -20.78 23.97 -10.14
C ASN A 4 -20.53 23.40 -11.54
N LYS A 5 -19.92 24.22 -12.42
CA LYS A 5 -19.66 23.86 -13.82
C LYS A 5 -18.86 22.56 -13.91
N ALA A 6 -17.96 22.33 -12.95
CA ALA A 6 -17.16 21.10 -12.84
C ALA A 6 -18.08 19.89 -12.54
N LEU A 7 -18.92 20.00 -11.50
CA LEU A 7 -19.89 18.95 -11.16
C LEU A 7 -20.85 18.59 -12.31
N ASN A 8 -21.33 19.59 -13.04
CA ASN A 8 -22.16 19.37 -14.23
C ASN A 8 -21.37 18.63 -15.33
N TYR A 9 -20.10 18.96 -15.53
CA TYR A 9 -19.24 18.23 -16.46
C TYR A 9 -19.01 16.79 -16.01
N ILE A 10 -18.75 16.54 -14.71
CA ILE A 10 -18.65 15.19 -14.13
C ILE A 10 -19.93 14.38 -14.38
N LYS A 11 -21.09 15.02 -14.27
CA LYS A 11 -22.38 14.39 -14.55
C LYS A 11 -22.52 13.96 -16.01
N GLU A 12 -22.05 14.78 -16.96
CA GLU A 12 -22.09 14.46 -18.39
C GLU A 12 -21.07 13.38 -18.78
N ILE A 13 -19.82 13.48 -18.31
CA ILE A 13 -18.80 12.45 -18.60
C ILE A 13 -19.18 11.10 -17.98
N SER A 14 -19.91 11.08 -16.85
CA SER A 14 -20.34 9.83 -16.20
C SER A 14 -21.17 8.91 -17.11
N ASN A 15 -21.80 9.47 -18.15
CA ASN A 15 -22.55 8.71 -19.15
C ASN A 15 -21.69 8.31 -20.37
N ASN A 16 -20.48 8.87 -20.49
CA ASN A 16 -19.58 8.74 -21.64
C ASN A 16 -18.20 8.16 -21.27
N ILE A 17 -18.04 7.62 -20.05
CA ILE A 17 -16.75 7.08 -19.59
C ILE A 17 -16.31 5.93 -20.49
N PRO A 18 -15.09 5.98 -21.06
CA PRO A 18 -14.54 4.86 -21.82
C PRO A 18 -14.51 3.58 -20.98
N SER A 19 -14.90 2.43 -21.57
CA SER A 19 -14.93 1.16 -20.83
C SER A 19 -13.60 0.79 -20.21
N ASP A 20 -12.52 1.21 -20.87
CA ASP A 20 -11.15 0.89 -20.49
C ASP A 20 -10.73 1.60 -19.22
N TRP A 21 -11.31 2.77 -18.92
CA TRP A 21 -11.07 3.47 -17.65
C TRP A 21 -11.59 2.69 -16.44
N LEU A 22 -12.60 1.83 -16.65
CA LEU A 22 -13.18 0.98 -15.61
C LEU A 22 -12.56 -0.42 -15.57
N LYS A 23 -12.19 -0.97 -16.73
CA LYS A 23 -11.83 -2.40 -16.88
C LYS A 23 -10.33 -2.65 -16.91
N LEU A 24 -9.52 -1.70 -17.38
CA LEU A 24 -8.08 -1.91 -17.48
C LEU A 24 -7.39 -1.58 -16.16
N THR A 25 -6.66 -2.57 -15.64
CA THR A 25 -5.78 -2.41 -14.47
C THR A 25 -4.31 -2.21 -14.87
N THR A 26 -4.00 -2.33 -16.16
CA THR A 26 -2.70 -2.06 -16.80
C THR A 26 -2.95 -1.10 -17.96
N HIS A 27 -2.27 0.04 -17.97
CA HIS A 27 -2.59 1.12 -18.90
C HIS A 27 -1.82 1.02 -20.23
N ARG A 28 -2.20 1.87 -21.19
CA ARG A 28 -1.64 1.94 -22.55
C ARG A 28 -0.20 2.46 -22.50
N LEU A 29 0.73 1.52 -22.30
CA LEU A 29 2.18 1.77 -22.26
C LEU A 29 2.73 2.35 -23.57
N ASP A 30 2.05 2.10 -24.69
CA ASP A 30 2.40 2.62 -26.01
C ASP A 30 2.29 4.15 -26.12
N ILE A 31 1.52 4.79 -25.25
CA ILE A 31 1.33 6.25 -25.19
C ILE A 31 1.71 6.85 -23.83
N TYR A 32 2.33 6.07 -22.94
CA TYR A 32 2.67 6.52 -21.59
C TYR A 32 3.98 7.29 -21.56
N ASN A 33 3.93 8.55 -21.12
CA ASN A 33 5.10 9.35 -20.80
C ASN A 33 5.26 9.45 -19.29
N GLU A 34 6.13 8.62 -18.70
CA GLU A 34 6.35 8.57 -17.24
C GLU A 34 6.74 9.93 -16.64
N SER A 35 7.45 10.77 -17.40
CA SER A 35 7.88 12.08 -16.92
C SER A 35 6.74 13.09 -16.76
N LEU A 36 5.60 12.88 -17.45
CA LEU A 36 4.45 13.80 -17.42
C LEU A 36 3.19 13.18 -16.82
N ALA A 37 3.01 11.85 -16.89
CA ALA A 37 2.04 11.03 -16.13
C ALA A 37 0.70 11.75 -15.80
N LYS A 38 0.38 11.92 -14.50
CA LYS A 38 -0.85 12.58 -14.03
C LYS A 38 -1.00 14.02 -14.54
N THR A 39 0.12 14.74 -14.67
CA THR A 39 0.13 16.13 -15.12
C THR A 39 -0.40 16.27 -16.54
N GLU A 40 0.14 15.51 -17.50
CA GLU A 40 -0.31 15.57 -18.90
C GLU A 40 -1.78 15.14 -19.04
N PHE A 41 -2.18 14.09 -18.32
CA PHE A 41 -3.57 13.66 -18.29
C PHE A 41 -4.51 14.76 -17.82
N LEU A 42 -4.17 15.45 -16.72
CA LEU A 42 -5.02 16.52 -16.18
C LEU A 42 -5.01 17.76 -17.07
N GLU A 43 -3.86 18.12 -17.67
CA GLU A 43 -3.78 19.25 -18.61
C GLU A 43 -4.69 19.03 -19.83
N GLU A 44 -4.68 17.84 -20.43
CA GLU A 44 -5.57 17.51 -21.55
C GLU A 44 -7.04 17.35 -21.11
N PHE A 45 -7.29 16.76 -19.95
CA PHE A 45 -8.63 16.66 -19.39
C PHE A 45 -9.25 18.05 -19.11
N GLU A 46 -8.45 18.99 -18.60
CA GLU A 46 -8.89 20.37 -18.36
C GLU A 46 -9.21 21.12 -19.66
N LYS A 47 -8.49 20.85 -20.75
CA LYS A 47 -8.85 21.40 -22.08
C LYS A 47 -10.24 20.91 -22.51
N LEU A 48 -10.51 19.60 -22.40
CA LEU A 48 -11.83 19.05 -22.70
C LEU A 48 -12.93 19.66 -21.82
N TYR A 49 -12.66 19.85 -20.53
CA TYR A 49 -13.57 20.53 -19.60
C TYR A 49 -13.84 21.99 -20.01
N GLN A 50 -12.81 22.75 -20.38
CA GLN A 50 -12.93 24.13 -20.82
C GLN A 50 -13.76 24.25 -22.11
N GLU A 51 -13.59 23.30 -23.03
CA GLU A 51 -14.34 23.17 -24.29
C GLU A 51 -15.75 22.59 -24.11
N ASN A 52 -16.10 22.15 -22.90
CA ASN A 52 -17.34 21.42 -22.60
C ASN A 52 -17.51 20.17 -23.49
N ASN A 53 -16.40 19.49 -23.80
CA ASN A 53 -16.37 18.27 -24.61
C ASN A 53 -16.31 17.03 -23.71
N PHE A 54 -17.45 16.36 -23.56
CA PHE A 54 -17.61 15.14 -22.79
C PHE A 54 -17.80 13.90 -23.69
N SER A 55 -17.39 13.97 -24.96
CA SER A 55 -17.56 12.85 -25.90
C SER A 55 -16.66 11.67 -25.53
N ALA A 56 -17.20 10.45 -25.60
CA ALA A 56 -16.44 9.23 -25.27
C ALA A 56 -15.15 9.11 -26.12
N SER A 57 -15.19 9.49 -27.40
CA SER A 57 -14.04 9.47 -28.30
C SER A 57 -12.92 10.41 -27.87
N SER A 58 -13.24 11.59 -27.34
CA SER A 58 -12.22 12.53 -26.85
C SER A 58 -11.64 12.07 -25.52
N LEU A 59 -12.46 11.51 -24.63
CA LEU A 59 -12.00 10.94 -23.36
C LEU A 59 -11.08 9.72 -23.58
N GLU A 60 -11.36 8.89 -24.58
CA GLU A 60 -10.53 7.72 -24.94
C GLU A 60 -9.15 8.13 -25.48
N GLN A 61 -9.01 9.33 -26.04
CA GLN A 61 -7.76 9.86 -26.57
C GLN A 61 -6.86 10.52 -25.52
N LEU A 62 -7.33 10.67 -24.28
CA LEU A 62 -6.53 11.23 -23.20
C LEU A 62 -5.28 10.36 -22.92
N PRO A 63 -4.13 10.98 -22.58
CA PRO A 63 -2.90 10.25 -22.35
C PRO A 63 -2.98 9.37 -21.09
N THR A 64 -2.04 8.44 -20.95
CA THR A 64 -2.02 7.53 -19.79
C THR A 64 -1.55 8.27 -18.53
N ALA A 65 -2.42 8.40 -17.52
CA ALA A 65 -2.10 9.10 -16.27
C ALA A 65 -1.06 8.37 -15.40
N PHE A 66 -1.09 7.04 -15.36
CA PHE A 66 -0.21 6.21 -14.55
C PHE A 66 0.01 4.85 -15.20
N ASP A 67 1.14 4.21 -14.92
CA ASP A 67 1.43 2.86 -15.41
C ASP A 67 0.73 1.75 -14.59
N TYR A 68 0.50 2.00 -13.29
CA TYR A 68 -0.07 1.01 -12.37
C TYR A 68 -1.19 1.59 -11.50
N ILE A 69 -2.23 0.79 -11.25
CA ILE A 69 -3.31 1.09 -10.29
C ILE A 69 -2.82 1.46 -8.88
N ARG A 70 -1.60 1.03 -8.50
CA ARG A 70 -0.97 1.41 -7.23
C ARG A 70 -0.70 2.91 -7.12
N LEU A 71 -0.42 3.57 -8.24
CA LEU A 71 -0.16 5.01 -8.31
C LEU A 71 -1.43 5.81 -8.59
N GLY A 72 -2.35 5.24 -9.36
CA GLY A 72 -3.60 5.85 -9.76
C GLY A 72 -4.03 5.33 -11.13
N HIS A 73 -5.07 5.93 -11.67
CA HIS A 73 -5.67 5.65 -12.98
C HIS A 73 -6.58 6.84 -13.37
N PRO A 74 -7.08 6.93 -14.62
CA PRO A 74 -7.88 8.08 -15.07
C PRO A 74 -8.99 8.51 -14.12
N LEU A 75 -9.84 7.57 -13.65
CA LEU A 75 -10.93 7.91 -12.73
C LEU A 75 -10.48 8.42 -11.35
N SER A 76 -9.34 7.95 -10.83
CA SER A 76 -8.79 8.50 -9.58
C SER A 76 -8.29 9.92 -9.80
N CYS A 77 -7.70 10.21 -10.96
CA CYS A 77 -7.28 11.57 -11.33
C CYS A 77 -8.49 12.50 -11.44
N VAL A 78 -9.57 12.06 -12.10
CA VAL A 78 -10.80 12.84 -12.23
C VAL A 78 -11.47 13.08 -10.87
N LEU A 79 -11.53 12.07 -10.00
CA LEU A 79 -12.07 12.21 -8.64
C LEU A 79 -11.25 13.20 -7.81
N GLU A 80 -9.93 13.04 -7.78
CA GLU A 80 -9.02 13.92 -7.06
C GLU A 80 -9.09 15.35 -7.59
N TRP A 81 -9.20 15.51 -8.91
CA TRP A 81 -9.37 16.79 -9.58
C TRP A 81 -10.69 17.47 -9.21
N GLU A 82 -11.83 16.78 -9.28
CA GLU A 82 -13.14 17.38 -8.97
C GLU A 82 -13.19 17.86 -7.51
N ILE A 83 -12.72 17.03 -6.58
CA ILE A 83 -12.66 17.40 -5.16
C ILE A 83 -11.73 18.60 -4.95
N ALA A 84 -10.58 18.63 -5.63
CA ALA A 84 -9.69 19.78 -5.57
C ALA A 84 -10.34 21.06 -6.12
N GLN A 85 -11.10 20.97 -7.21
CA GLN A 85 -11.87 22.10 -7.75
C GLN A 85 -12.91 22.61 -6.75
N MET A 86 -13.62 21.70 -6.06
CA MET A 86 -14.59 22.07 -5.01
C MET A 86 -13.95 22.78 -3.82
N LEU A 87 -12.70 22.44 -3.50
CA LEU A 87 -11.94 22.98 -2.38
C LEU A 87 -11.01 24.15 -2.77
N GLU A 88 -11.01 24.56 -4.04
CA GLU A 88 -10.09 25.57 -4.59
C GLU A 88 -8.59 25.23 -4.37
N LEU A 89 -8.24 23.94 -4.47
CA LEU A 89 -6.88 23.40 -4.31
C LEU A 89 -6.30 22.90 -5.64
N LYS A 90 -5.00 22.60 -5.65
CA LYS A 90 -4.39 21.84 -6.76
C LYS A 90 -4.81 20.38 -6.65
N ALA A 91 -4.95 19.70 -7.79
CA ALA A 91 -5.33 18.28 -7.85
C ALA A 91 -4.33 17.33 -7.15
N ASP A 92 -3.10 17.78 -6.89
CA ASP A 92 -2.09 17.00 -6.15
C ASP A 92 -2.29 17.03 -4.64
N ASN A 93 -3.03 18.01 -4.11
CA ASN A 93 -3.38 18.10 -2.70
C ASN A 93 -4.44 17.08 -2.29
N VAL A 94 -5.13 16.44 -3.24
CA VAL A 94 -6.16 15.44 -2.97
C VAL A 94 -5.67 14.08 -3.46
N ILE A 95 -5.65 13.09 -2.55
CA ILE A 95 -5.12 11.76 -2.84
C ILE A 95 -6.11 10.72 -2.36
N SER A 96 -6.60 9.90 -3.28
CA SER A 96 -7.55 8.82 -3.00
C SER A 96 -6.84 7.48 -2.71
N PHE A 97 -7.41 6.68 -1.81
CA PHE A 97 -6.85 5.40 -1.36
C PHE A 97 -7.93 4.34 -1.28
N SER A 98 -7.57 3.08 -1.60
CA SER A 98 -8.45 1.95 -1.25
C SER A 98 -8.42 1.62 0.25
N SER A 99 -7.31 1.94 0.94
CA SER A 99 -7.16 1.75 2.39
C SER A 99 -7.74 2.94 3.16
N LYS A 100 -8.29 2.68 4.36
CA LYS A 100 -8.76 3.72 5.30
C LYS A 100 -7.70 4.16 6.31
N THR A 101 -6.76 3.29 6.64
CA THR A 101 -5.72 3.53 7.66
C THR A 101 -4.41 4.06 7.06
N THR A 102 -4.03 3.54 5.89
CA THR A 102 -2.72 3.82 5.26
C THR A 102 -2.43 5.30 4.97
N PRO A 103 -3.40 6.17 4.59
CA PRO A 103 -3.13 7.60 4.43
C PRO A 103 -2.58 8.23 5.71
N ILE A 104 -3.11 7.84 6.87
CA ILE A 104 -2.64 8.32 8.18
C ILE A 104 -1.21 7.84 8.43
N LEU A 105 -0.92 6.56 8.14
CA LEU A 105 0.43 5.99 8.30
C LEU A 105 1.46 6.73 7.45
N ALA A 106 1.07 7.24 6.28
CA ALA A 106 1.96 8.04 5.44
C ALA A 106 2.36 9.36 6.09
N ILE A 107 1.40 10.06 6.71
CA ILE A 107 1.67 11.28 7.47
C ILE A 107 2.54 10.98 8.69
N LEU A 108 2.19 9.94 9.44
CA LEU A 108 2.94 9.53 10.63
C LEU A 108 4.39 9.17 10.31
N ARG A 109 4.65 8.49 9.19
CA ARG A 109 6.00 8.19 8.72
C ARG A 109 6.80 9.46 8.43
N LYS A 110 6.21 10.41 7.70
CA LYS A 110 6.91 11.66 7.40
C LYS A 110 7.20 12.46 8.67
N ASN A 111 6.22 12.55 9.58
CA ASN A 111 6.39 13.20 10.87
C ASN A 111 7.48 12.53 11.72
N LEU A 112 7.57 11.19 11.71
CA LEU A 112 8.64 10.44 12.40
C LEU A 112 10.03 10.90 11.93
N PHE A 113 10.25 10.97 10.61
CA PHE A 113 11.54 11.41 10.06
C PHE A 113 11.82 12.90 10.25
N GLU A 114 10.78 13.73 10.31
CA GLU A 114 10.92 15.17 10.62
C GLU A 114 11.04 15.45 12.13
N GLY A 115 10.88 14.43 13.00
CA GLY A 115 10.77 14.64 14.45
C GLY A 115 9.57 15.52 14.84
N LYS A 116 8.54 15.56 14.01
CA LYS A 116 7.36 16.42 14.17
C LYS A 116 6.30 15.70 15.02
N ASN A 117 5.75 16.38 16.03
CA ASN A 117 4.64 15.83 16.80
C ASN A 117 3.40 15.66 15.92
N THR A 118 2.59 14.64 16.20
CA THR A 118 1.32 14.43 15.49
C THR A 118 0.15 14.42 16.48
N GLN A 119 -0.90 15.14 16.14
CA GLN A 119 -2.21 15.04 16.76
C GLN A 119 -3.18 14.45 15.73
N ILE A 120 -3.90 13.39 16.12
CA ILE A 120 -4.98 12.81 15.33
C ILE A 120 -6.27 13.19 16.05
N ALA A 121 -7.05 14.04 15.41
CA ALA A 121 -8.32 14.47 15.91
C ALA A 121 -9.47 13.76 15.19
N PHE A 122 -10.53 13.43 15.92
CA PHE A 122 -11.69 12.70 15.39
C PHE A 122 -12.95 13.11 16.16
N THR A 123 -14.10 12.89 15.52
CA THR A 123 -15.42 13.08 16.15
C THR A 123 -16.03 11.74 16.52
N GLY A 124 -16.92 11.72 17.51
CA GLY A 124 -17.59 10.50 17.94
C GLY A 124 -16.61 9.41 18.38
N ASP A 125 -16.84 8.17 17.94
CA ASP A 125 -15.99 7.04 18.27
C ASP A 125 -14.79 6.94 17.32
N LEU A 126 -13.65 6.50 17.86
CA LEU A 126 -12.48 6.21 17.04
C LEU A 126 -12.81 5.10 16.03
N PRO A 127 -12.47 5.25 14.74
CA PRO A 127 -12.85 4.26 13.74
C PRO A 127 -12.27 2.87 14.03
N SER A 128 -13.09 1.83 13.85
CA SER A 128 -12.71 0.44 14.18
C SER A 128 -11.54 -0.12 13.36
N TYR A 129 -11.21 0.50 12.22
CA TYR A 129 -10.05 0.15 11.40
C TYR A 129 -8.73 0.78 11.91
N PHE A 130 -8.79 1.66 12.92
CA PHE A 130 -7.65 2.39 13.45
C PHE A 130 -7.18 1.77 14.78
N ASP A 131 -6.29 0.78 14.67
CA ASP A 131 -5.72 0.11 15.83
C ASP A 131 -4.54 0.91 16.42
N VAL A 132 -4.84 1.65 17.48
CA VAL A 132 -3.87 2.52 18.17
C VAL A 132 -2.66 1.73 18.68
N ALA A 133 -2.91 0.56 19.29
CA ALA A 133 -1.85 -0.22 19.91
C ALA A 133 -0.87 -0.70 18.84
N THR A 134 -1.39 -1.33 17.79
CA THR A 134 -0.58 -1.83 16.67
C THR A 134 0.23 -0.71 16.01
N ILE A 135 -0.38 0.46 15.74
CA ILE A 135 0.31 1.58 15.08
C ILE A 135 1.46 2.13 15.97
N GLN A 136 1.29 2.15 17.29
CA GLN A 136 2.32 2.62 18.21
C GLN A 136 3.42 1.58 18.45
N THR A 137 3.06 0.32 18.69
CA THR A 137 4.00 -0.71 19.14
C THR A 137 4.69 -1.42 17.98
N VAL A 138 3.96 -1.72 16.91
CA VAL A 138 4.48 -2.50 15.77
C VAL A 138 5.02 -1.58 14.68
N TYR A 139 4.28 -0.52 14.33
CA TYR A 139 4.72 0.43 13.30
C TYR A 139 5.66 1.52 13.85
N GLY A 140 5.74 1.69 15.16
CA GLY A 140 6.66 2.63 15.81
C GLY A 140 6.29 4.11 15.67
N TYR A 141 5.03 4.43 15.36
CA TYR A 141 4.59 5.81 15.17
C TYR A 141 4.04 6.44 16.45
N ASN A 142 4.42 7.70 16.70
CA ASN A 142 3.98 8.46 17.86
C ASN A 142 2.94 9.51 17.47
N PHE A 143 1.83 9.55 18.21
CA PHE A 143 0.77 10.54 18.02
C PHE A 143 -0.09 10.66 19.29
N LYS A 144 -0.81 11.77 19.40
CA LYS A 144 -1.83 11.99 20.43
C LYS A 144 -3.21 11.96 19.80
N LEU A 145 -4.16 11.34 20.49
CA LEU A 145 -5.55 11.35 20.12
C LEU A 145 -6.26 12.56 20.72
N LEU A 146 -7.11 13.23 19.93
CA LEU A 146 -7.99 14.31 20.38
C LEU A 146 -9.41 14.07 19.88
N GLN A 147 -10.31 13.73 20.79
CA GLN A 147 -11.73 13.71 20.46
C GLN A 147 -12.27 15.15 20.44
N VAL A 148 -12.97 15.53 19.38
CA VAL A 148 -13.60 16.84 19.21
C VAL A 148 -15.08 16.70 18.85
N ASP A 149 -15.89 17.71 19.13
CA ASP A 149 -17.32 17.69 18.78
C ASP A 149 -17.54 17.89 17.27
N ASN A 150 -16.67 18.67 16.61
CA ASN A 150 -16.72 18.99 15.19
C ASN A 150 -15.37 19.52 14.68
N ALA A 151 -15.27 19.72 13.38
CA ALA A 151 -14.06 20.20 12.70
C ALA A 151 -13.80 21.71 12.81
N THR A 152 -14.53 22.48 13.63
CA THR A 152 -14.50 23.95 13.53
C THR A 152 -13.44 24.64 14.39
N SER A 153 -12.99 24.03 15.49
CA SER A 153 -12.01 24.65 16.39
C SER A 153 -11.11 23.62 17.06
N PHE A 154 -9.84 23.62 16.66
CA PHE A 154 -8.81 22.79 17.29
C PHE A 154 -7.94 23.67 18.20
N PRO A 155 -7.51 23.16 19.36
CA PRO A 155 -6.46 23.79 20.14
C PRO A 155 -5.21 23.99 19.27
N VAL A 156 -4.50 25.10 19.48
CA VAL A 156 -3.19 25.30 18.83
C VAL A 156 -2.26 24.14 19.20
N PHE A 157 -1.65 23.54 18.19
CA PHE A 157 -0.79 22.38 18.35
C PHE A 157 0.58 22.64 17.70
N ASP A 158 1.65 22.38 18.46
CA ASP A 158 3.02 22.41 17.95
C ASP A 158 3.35 21.07 17.28
N GLY A 159 2.98 20.95 16.00
CA GLY A 159 3.09 19.73 15.22
C GLY A 159 2.16 19.71 14.02
N SER A 160 1.81 18.50 13.57
CA SER A 160 0.81 18.26 12.50
C SER A 160 -0.52 17.82 13.10
N THR A 161 -1.62 18.37 12.62
CA THR A 161 -2.99 17.97 12.95
C THR A 161 -3.62 17.19 11.79
N VAL A 162 -3.87 15.90 12.02
CA VAL A 162 -4.64 15.04 11.12
C VAL A 162 -6.07 14.96 11.65
N PHE A 163 -7.06 15.36 10.88
CA PHE A 163 -8.47 15.21 11.24
C PHE A 163 -9.09 14.02 10.50
N ILE A 164 -9.80 13.16 11.23
CA ILE A 164 -10.60 12.06 10.69
C ILE A 164 -12.07 12.46 10.77
N ALA A 165 -12.69 12.68 9.61
CA ALA A 165 -14.09 13.01 9.49
C ALA A 165 -15.01 11.79 9.76
N PRO A 166 -16.27 12.03 10.19
CA PRO A 166 -17.32 11.01 10.20
C PRO A 166 -17.45 10.29 8.85
N GLU A 167 -17.83 9.01 8.88
CA GLU A 167 -17.99 8.23 7.65
C GLU A 167 -19.19 8.70 6.80
N GLU A 168 -20.23 9.23 7.46
CA GLU A 168 -21.38 9.86 6.78
C GLU A 168 -20.99 11.06 5.91
N ASP A 169 -19.84 11.71 6.20
CA ASP A 169 -19.39 12.94 5.57
C ASP A 169 -18.36 12.69 4.44
N PHE A 170 -18.39 11.52 3.79
CA PHE A 170 -17.34 11.06 2.85
C PHE A 170 -16.90 12.10 1.79
N LEU A 171 -17.82 12.96 1.35
CA LEU A 171 -17.58 13.99 0.33
C LEU A 171 -17.95 15.40 0.81
N GLU A 172 -18.23 15.56 2.09
CA GLU A 172 -18.55 16.83 2.76
C GLU A 172 -17.30 17.34 3.47
N ILE A 173 -16.35 17.86 2.68
CA ILE A 173 -15.04 18.27 3.17
C ILE A 173 -15.06 19.76 3.53
N GLU A 174 -14.86 20.05 4.82
CA GLU A 174 -14.72 21.41 5.33
C GLU A 174 -13.30 21.65 5.86
N LEU A 175 -12.51 22.43 5.12
CA LEU A 175 -11.14 22.75 5.53
C LEU A 175 -11.11 23.92 6.50
N GLN A 176 -10.32 23.76 7.57
CA GLN A 176 -9.97 24.82 8.51
C GLN A 176 -8.46 24.99 8.54
N SER A 177 -7.99 26.21 8.81
CA SER A 177 -6.55 26.52 8.87
C SER A 177 -5.79 25.76 9.97
N SER A 178 -6.50 25.23 10.97
CA SER A 178 -5.92 24.42 12.04
C SER A 178 -5.79 22.92 11.70
N ILE A 179 -6.31 22.48 10.55
CA ILE A 179 -6.20 21.10 10.06
C ILE A 179 -5.15 21.07 8.95
N ASP A 180 -4.05 20.36 9.16
CA ASP A 180 -3.03 20.15 8.14
C ASP A 180 -3.43 19.06 7.13
N PHE A 181 -4.07 18.00 7.62
CA PHE A 181 -4.49 16.86 6.81
C PHE A 181 -5.91 16.46 7.15
N TYR A 182 -6.81 16.51 6.17
CA TYR A 182 -8.21 16.11 6.32
C TYR A 182 -8.41 14.73 5.70
N LEU A 183 -8.78 13.74 6.51
CA LEU A 183 -9.11 12.40 6.05
C LEU A 183 -10.62 12.20 6.10
N THR A 184 -11.18 11.77 4.97
CA THR A 184 -12.55 11.30 4.90
C THR A 184 -12.61 9.87 4.37
N THR A 185 -13.54 9.08 4.88
CA THR A 185 -13.61 7.64 4.61
C THR A 185 -15.00 7.16 4.29
N HIS A 186 -15.10 6.08 3.51
CA HIS A 186 -16.34 5.38 3.22
C HIS A 186 -16.10 3.88 3.36
N SER A 187 -16.98 3.18 4.06
CA SER A 187 -16.85 1.75 4.40
C SER A 187 -16.49 0.88 3.20
N GLN A 188 -17.13 1.16 2.06
CA GLN A 188 -16.95 0.39 0.83
C GLN A 188 -15.93 0.95 -0.17
N LEU A 189 -15.75 2.28 -0.23
CA LEU A 189 -15.02 2.91 -1.33
C LEU A 189 -13.54 3.10 -0.99
N GLY A 190 -13.21 3.31 0.29
CA GLY A 190 -11.85 3.59 0.75
C GLY A 190 -11.79 4.92 1.46
N SER A 191 -10.79 5.74 1.15
CA SER A 191 -10.60 7.05 1.76
C SER A 191 -10.04 8.09 0.79
N ILE A 192 -10.16 9.36 1.18
CA ILE A 192 -9.55 10.51 0.50
C ILE A 192 -8.84 11.31 1.58
N ILE A 193 -7.56 11.60 1.35
CA ILE A 193 -6.80 12.55 2.18
C ILE A 193 -6.58 13.85 1.41
N VAL A 194 -6.87 14.96 2.07
CA VAL A 194 -6.61 16.31 1.57
C VAL A 194 -5.46 16.92 2.37
N VAL A 195 -4.42 17.34 1.65
CA VAL A 195 -3.26 18.08 2.17
C VAL A 195 -3.60 19.57 2.13
N ASN A 196 -3.82 20.17 3.29
CA ASN A 196 -4.23 21.56 3.43
C ASN A 196 -3.01 22.44 3.75
N GLY A 197 -2.96 23.65 3.19
CA GLY A 197 -1.85 24.59 3.37
C GLY A 197 -0.64 24.31 2.46
N SER A 198 0.00 25.37 1.97
CA SER A 198 1.14 25.27 1.04
C SER A 198 2.40 24.71 1.71
N GLU A 199 2.53 24.92 3.03
CA GLU A 199 3.58 24.38 3.89
C GLU A 199 3.57 22.85 3.96
N ASN A 200 2.42 22.22 3.72
CA ASN A 200 2.24 20.78 3.78
C ASN A 200 2.36 20.10 2.40
N GLU A 201 2.50 20.84 1.29
CA GLU A 201 2.66 20.27 -0.07
C GLU A 201 3.86 19.31 -0.16
N LYS A 202 4.90 19.49 0.66
CA LYS A 202 6.05 18.58 0.76
C LYS A 202 5.70 17.15 1.23
N TYR A 203 4.50 16.93 1.79
CA TYR A 203 4.02 15.60 2.17
C TYR A 203 3.46 14.82 0.97
N ILE A 204 3.06 15.50 -0.11
CA ILE A 204 2.38 14.88 -1.25
C ILE A 204 3.23 13.75 -1.85
N SER A 205 4.52 13.97 -2.10
CA SER A 205 5.42 12.96 -2.66
C SER A 205 5.57 11.75 -1.74
N GLU A 206 5.61 11.97 -0.42
CA GLU A 206 5.73 10.90 0.58
C GLU A 206 4.44 10.07 0.70
N ILE A 207 3.29 10.73 0.68
CA ILE A 207 1.97 10.08 0.66
C ILE A 207 1.80 9.24 -0.60
N GLN A 208 2.18 9.77 -1.76
CA GLN A 208 2.17 9.04 -3.03
C GLN A 208 3.14 7.87 -3.04
N HIS A 209 4.32 8.00 -2.41
CA HIS A 209 5.29 6.91 -2.30
C HIS A 209 4.72 5.77 -1.45
N VAL A 210 4.06 6.07 -0.32
CA VAL A 210 3.33 5.05 0.46
C VAL A 210 2.23 4.41 -0.38
N ARG A 211 1.44 5.21 -1.11
CA ARG A 211 0.40 4.69 -2.02
C ARG A 211 0.97 3.70 -3.03
N ARG A 212 2.12 4.02 -3.63
CA ARG A 212 2.83 3.18 -4.61
C ARG A 212 3.33 1.86 -4.03
N ARG A 213 3.82 1.86 -2.79
CA ARG A 213 4.62 0.76 -2.24
C ARG A 213 3.88 -0.11 -1.23
N GLU A 214 2.86 0.39 -0.56
CA GLU A 214 2.30 -0.27 0.62
C GLU A 214 0.79 -0.53 0.48
N THR A 215 0.15 0.10 -0.52
CA THR A 215 -1.30 -0.01 -0.77
C THR A 215 -1.59 0.24 -2.26
N ILE A 216 -2.81 0.66 -2.59
CA ILE A 216 -3.22 1.12 -3.92
C ILE A 216 -4.08 2.39 -3.83
N ALA A 217 -4.21 3.10 -4.94
CA ALA A 217 -5.23 4.13 -5.09
C ALA A 217 -6.64 3.53 -4.95
N MET A 218 -7.65 4.38 -4.71
CA MET A 218 -9.04 3.94 -4.78
C MET A 218 -9.28 3.28 -6.16
N THR A 219 -9.95 2.13 -6.23
CA THR A 219 -10.08 1.37 -7.49
C THR A 219 -10.92 2.13 -8.53
N PRO A 220 -10.82 1.80 -9.85
CA PRO A 220 -11.65 2.39 -10.88
C PRO A 220 -13.16 2.33 -10.59
N ALA A 221 -13.65 1.16 -10.17
CA ALA A 221 -15.05 0.97 -9.82
C ALA A 221 -15.47 1.84 -8.62
N ASN A 222 -14.61 1.95 -7.60
CA ASN A 222 -14.90 2.76 -6.42
C ASN A 222 -14.82 4.25 -6.71
N CYS A 223 -13.85 4.71 -7.50
CA CYS A 223 -13.77 6.09 -7.96
C CYS A 223 -15.00 6.47 -8.78
N PHE A 224 -15.46 5.60 -9.68
CA PHE A 224 -16.68 5.85 -10.45
C PHE A 224 -17.90 6.00 -9.54
N LYS A 225 -18.06 5.11 -8.55
CA LYS A 225 -19.11 5.22 -7.53
C LYS A 225 -19.00 6.53 -6.73
N ALA A 226 -17.80 6.94 -6.33
CA ALA A 226 -17.57 8.22 -5.64
C ALA A 226 -17.94 9.43 -6.51
N LEU A 227 -17.58 9.42 -7.80
CA LEU A 227 -17.99 10.45 -8.77
C LEU A 227 -19.52 10.49 -8.93
N GLN A 228 -20.20 9.34 -8.92
CA GLN A 228 -21.66 9.28 -8.96
C GLN A 228 -22.29 9.91 -7.71
N LEU A 229 -21.75 9.64 -6.51
CA LEU A 229 -22.21 10.29 -5.27
C LEU A 229 -22.08 11.80 -5.34
N LEU A 230 -20.95 12.32 -5.82
CA LEU A 230 -20.75 13.77 -6.01
C LEU A 230 -21.87 14.38 -6.86
N THR A 231 -22.31 13.68 -7.91
CA THR A 231 -23.40 14.14 -8.79
C THR A 231 -24.81 13.99 -8.20
N GLY A 232 -24.93 13.58 -6.93
CA GLY A 232 -26.20 13.36 -6.23
C GLY A 232 -26.91 12.06 -6.61
N LYS A 233 -26.22 11.14 -7.32
CA LYS A 233 -26.77 9.81 -7.60
C LYS A 233 -26.66 8.93 -6.36
N GLN A 234 -27.72 8.20 -6.05
CA GLN A 234 -27.68 7.11 -5.09
C GLN A 234 -26.85 5.96 -5.70
N ILE A 235 -25.90 5.42 -4.95
CA ILE A 235 -25.22 4.19 -5.37
C ILE A 235 -26.05 3.00 -4.88
N GLU A 236 -26.31 2.04 -5.76
CA GLU A 236 -26.79 0.73 -5.34
C GLU A 236 -25.67 -0.04 -4.62
N ASP A 237 -26.01 -0.69 -3.50
CA ASP A 237 -25.13 -1.62 -2.81
C ASP A 237 -25.00 -2.93 -3.63
N ASP A 238 -24.41 -2.83 -4.82
CA ASP A 238 -24.03 -3.98 -5.64
C ASP A 238 -22.64 -4.43 -5.22
N ARG A 239 -22.61 -5.18 -4.10
CA ARG A 239 -21.43 -5.95 -3.66
C ARG A 239 -21.15 -7.17 -4.54
N GLY A 240 -21.93 -7.38 -5.61
CA GLY A 240 -21.91 -8.60 -6.39
C GLY A 240 -21.99 -9.82 -5.47
N ASN A 241 -21.23 -10.87 -5.81
CA ASN A 241 -21.10 -12.05 -4.98
C ASN A 241 -19.70 -12.13 -4.32
N LEU A 242 -19.25 -11.03 -3.70
CA LEU A 242 -17.89 -10.88 -3.15
C LEU A 242 -17.43 -12.07 -2.30
N GLU A 243 -18.30 -12.61 -1.45
CA GLU A 243 -17.93 -13.75 -0.60
C GLU A 243 -17.79 -15.06 -1.40
N ALA A 244 -18.59 -15.28 -2.44
CA ALA A 244 -18.38 -16.40 -3.34
C ALA A 244 -17.12 -16.22 -4.19
N ASP A 245 -16.83 -15.01 -4.67
CA ASP A 245 -15.62 -14.70 -5.43
C ASP A 245 -14.37 -14.91 -4.57
N ARG A 246 -14.37 -14.42 -3.32
CA ARG A 246 -13.30 -14.68 -2.35
C ARG A 246 -13.12 -16.16 -2.06
N THR A 247 -14.22 -16.90 -1.95
CA THR A 247 -14.20 -18.35 -1.74
C THR A 247 -13.58 -19.06 -2.94
N SER A 248 -13.97 -18.66 -4.16
CA SER A 248 -13.43 -19.17 -5.42
C SER A 248 -11.93 -18.89 -5.52
N VAL A 249 -11.49 -17.65 -5.29
CA VAL A 249 -10.07 -17.27 -5.32
C VAL A 249 -9.26 -18.08 -4.31
N ARG A 250 -9.73 -18.24 -3.06
CA ARG A 250 -9.05 -19.08 -2.06
C ARG A 250 -8.96 -20.54 -2.49
N ALA A 251 -10.03 -21.08 -3.09
CA ALA A 251 -10.03 -22.44 -3.62
C ALA A 251 -9.01 -22.60 -4.76
N SER A 252 -8.93 -21.62 -5.68
CA SER A 252 -7.93 -21.59 -6.75
C SER A 252 -6.50 -21.51 -6.20
N ILE A 253 -6.21 -20.61 -5.25
CA ILE A 253 -4.88 -20.51 -4.62
C ILE A 253 -4.51 -21.84 -3.96
N LYS A 254 -5.43 -22.44 -3.19
CA LYS A 254 -5.21 -23.75 -2.56
C LYS A 254 -4.90 -24.83 -3.60
N GLN A 255 -5.66 -24.89 -4.69
CA GLN A 255 -5.47 -25.88 -5.75
C GLN A 255 -4.13 -25.70 -6.48
N ILE A 256 -3.77 -24.46 -6.80
CA ILE A 256 -2.56 -24.11 -7.55
C ILE A 256 -1.31 -24.39 -6.69
N THR A 257 -1.30 -23.89 -5.45
CA THR A 257 -0.14 -23.96 -4.54
C THR A 257 -0.02 -25.28 -3.80
N ASN A 258 -1.09 -26.09 -3.74
CA ASN A 258 -1.19 -27.30 -2.93
C ASN A 258 -0.97 -27.05 -1.42
N SER A 259 -1.18 -25.81 -0.95
CA SER A 259 -1.07 -25.45 0.46
C SER A 259 -2.38 -25.66 1.21
N ASN A 260 -2.31 -26.21 2.42
CA ASN A 260 -3.46 -26.35 3.31
C ASN A 260 -3.72 -25.10 4.16
N SER A 261 -2.83 -24.09 4.12
CA SER A 261 -3.00 -22.84 4.87
C SER A 261 -4.15 -21.98 4.33
N LYS A 262 -4.75 -21.17 5.22
CA LYS A 262 -5.78 -20.21 4.82
C LYS A 262 -5.14 -19.05 4.08
N ALA A 263 -5.34 -18.98 2.77
CA ALA A 263 -4.86 -17.87 1.95
C ALA A 263 -5.53 -16.53 2.35
N LEU A 264 -4.69 -15.51 2.49
CA LEU A 264 -5.09 -14.11 2.61
C LEU A 264 -5.03 -13.44 1.23
N ILE A 265 -5.92 -12.48 0.98
CA ILE A 265 -6.03 -11.77 -0.30
C ILE A 265 -5.82 -10.28 0.00
N GLY A 266 -4.92 -9.65 -0.75
CA GLY A 266 -4.63 -8.22 -0.63
C GLY A 266 -4.84 -7.50 -1.95
N SER A 267 -4.70 -6.18 -1.91
CA SER A 267 -4.98 -5.29 -3.04
C SER A 267 -3.95 -5.34 -4.17
N SER A 268 -2.72 -5.75 -3.84
CA SER A 268 -1.58 -5.92 -4.75
C SER A 268 -0.52 -6.82 -4.12
N GLY A 269 0.39 -7.37 -4.93
CA GLY A 269 1.53 -8.16 -4.44
C GLY A 269 2.36 -7.42 -3.39
N LEU A 270 2.69 -6.14 -3.63
CA LEU A 270 3.42 -5.32 -2.65
C LEU A 270 2.63 -5.08 -1.36
N SER A 271 1.30 -4.94 -1.42
CA SER A 271 0.49 -4.78 -0.20
C SER A 271 0.46 -6.05 0.64
N ILE A 272 0.44 -7.23 0.00
CA ILE A 272 0.55 -8.52 0.70
C ILE A 272 1.94 -8.68 1.30
N GLN A 273 2.99 -8.39 0.53
CA GLN A 273 4.36 -8.45 1.03
C GLN A 273 4.56 -7.52 2.24
N TYR A 274 4.03 -6.29 2.19
CA TYR A 274 4.07 -5.34 3.31
C TYR A 274 3.36 -5.91 4.54
N ALA A 275 2.16 -6.46 4.36
CA ALA A 275 1.39 -7.05 5.44
C ALA A 275 2.10 -8.27 6.06
N ILE A 276 2.75 -9.11 5.24
CA ILE A 276 3.55 -10.25 5.72
C ILE A 276 4.72 -9.74 6.57
N VAL A 277 5.49 -8.76 6.07
CA VAL A 277 6.64 -8.21 6.80
C VAL A 277 6.20 -7.59 8.13
N MET A 278 5.17 -6.74 8.13
CA MET A 278 4.69 -6.11 9.35
C MET A 278 4.10 -7.11 10.34
N GLY A 279 3.38 -8.13 9.87
CA GLY A 279 2.86 -9.20 10.72
C GLY A 279 3.95 -10.09 11.31
N LEU A 280 5.05 -10.31 10.59
CA LEU A 280 6.21 -11.03 11.12
C LEU A 280 7.03 -10.18 12.09
N ILE A 281 7.06 -8.87 11.91
CA ILE A 281 7.62 -7.94 12.91
C ILE A 281 6.78 -8.01 14.19
N ASP A 282 5.46 -7.98 14.09
CA ASP A 282 4.55 -8.16 15.23
C ASP A 282 4.81 -9.49 15.97
N ASP A 283 4.83 -10.61 15.23
CA ASP A 283 5.18 -11.94 15.77
C ASP A 283 6.54 -11.94 16.48
N ALA A 284 7.55 -11.29 15.91
CA ALA A 284 8.87 -11.20 16.51
C ALA A 284 8.89 -10.32 17.77
N LEU A 285 8.14 -9.22 17.80
CA LEU A 285 8.03 -8.37 18.98
C LEU A 285 7.34 -9.09 20.14
N GLU A 286 6.32 -9.92 19.85
CA GLU A 286 5.61 -10.72 20.84
C GLU A 286 6.45 -11.92 21.33
N ASN A 287 7.01 -12.70 20.39
CA ASN A 287 7.58 -14.02 20.70
C ASN A 287 9.12 -14.03 20.83
N GLN A 288 9.81 -12.96 20.39
CA GLN A 288 11.27 -12.83 20.39
C GLN A 288 11.71 -11.49 21.02
N SER A 289 11.00 -11.06 22.07
CA SER A 289 11.17 -9.75 22.69
C SER A 289 12.63 -9.44 23.05
N GLY A 290 13.08 -8.24 22.68
CA GLY A 290 14.44 -7.74 22.92
C GLY A 290 15.47 -8.13 21.85
N LYS A 291 15.13 -9.02 20.90
CA LYS A 291 16.02 -9.39 19.79
C LYS A 291 15.91 -8.39 18.63
N GLY A 292 17.03 -8.18 17.93
CA GLY A 292 17.03 -7.46 16.66
C GLY A 292 16.31 -8.26 15.58
N ILE A 293 15.77 -7.58 14.57
CA ILE A 293 15.13 -8.19 13.40
C ILE A 293 15.97 -7.86 12.17
N ARG A 294 16.21 -8.86 11.33
CA ARG A 294 17.00 -8.74 10.09
C ARG A 294 16.13 -9.12 8.91
N ILE A 295 15.76 -8.13 8.10
CA ILE A 295 15.09 -8.36 6.82
C ILE A 295 16.17 -8.65 5.79
N VAL A 296 16.31 -9.92 5.44
CA VAL A 296 17.26 -10.41 4.44
C VAL A 296 16.60 -10.33 3.08
N VAL A 297 17.14 -9.52 2.15
CA VAL A 297 16.53 -9.31 0.84
C VAL A 297 17.60 -9.13 -0.25
N PRO A 298 17.40 -9.68 -1.46
CA PRO A 298 18.31 -9.42 -2.56
C PRO A 298 18.42 -7.94 -2.92
N PRO A 299 19.63 -7.40 -3.16
CA PRO A 299 19.80 -6.04 -3.67
C PRO A 299 19.07 -5.80 -5.00
N ASN A 300 18.99 -6.84 -5.84
CA ASN A 300 18.45 -6.79 -7.20
C ASN A 300 17.08 -7.46 -7.35
N CYS A 301 16.35 -7.72 -6.25
CA CYS A 301 14.96 -8.16 -6.35
C CYS A 301 14.09 -7.06 -6.99
N TYR A 302 12.81 -7.35 -7.21
CA TYR A 302 11.85 -6.35 -7.66
C TYR A 302 12.04 -5.02 -6.89
N GLY A 303 12.28 -3.92 -7.61
CA GLY A 303 12.70 -2.66 -6.99
C GLY A 303 11.70 -2.11 -5.95
N GLY A 304 10.43 -2.53 -6.00
CA GLY A 304 9.46 -2.21 -4.94
C GLY A 304 9.64 -2.99 -3.65
N THR A 305 10.14 -4.21 -3.70
CA THR A 305 10.37 -5.07 -2.55
C THR A 305 11.55 -4.57 -1.71
N ASN A 306 12.68 -4.29 -2.36
CA ASN A 306 13.86 -3.75 -1.68
C ASN A 306 13.57 -2.37 -1.05
N ASP A 307 12.95 -1.46 -1.82
CA ASP A 307 12.54 -0.13 -1.35
C ASP A 307 11.60 -0.23 -0.13
N GLN A 308 10.59 -1.11 -0.18
CA GLN A 308 9.67 -1.32 0.93
C GLN A 308 10.39 -1.86 2.18
N ALA A 309 11.27 -2.86 2.06
CA ALA A 309 12.03 -3.40 3.19
C ALA A 309 12.88 -2.33 3.89
N ARG A 310 13.58 -1.50 3.10
CA ARG A 310 14.39 -0.40 3.64
C ARG A 310 13.54 0.69 4.29
N ARG A 311 12.37 1.01 3.72
CA ARG A 311 11.41 1.96 4.30
C ARG A 311 10.88 1.48 5.65
N VAL A 312 10.62 0.18 5.79
CA VAL A 312 10.23 -0.44 7.08
C VAL A 312 11.37 -0.32 8.09
N ALA A 313 12.57 -0.76 7.73
CA ALA A 313 13.74 -0.72 8.62
C ALA A 313 14.07 0.71 9.09
N ALA A 314 13.94 1.70 8.20
CA ALA A 314 14.18 3.09 8.56
C ALA A 314 13.21 3.64 9.62
N CYS A 315 12.03 3.04 9.78
CA CYS A 315 11.03 3.47 10.79
C CYS A 315 11.26 2.81 12.16
N LEU A 316 11.98 1.70 12.23
CA LEU A 316 12.02 0.83 13.40
C LEU A 316 13.46 0.61 13.88
N PRO A 317 13.82 1.06 15.10
CA PRO A 317 15.21 1.06 15.55
C PRO A 317 15.81 -0.34 15.74
N ASN A 318 14.99 -1.38 15.91
CA ASN A 318 15.40 -2.76 16.07
C ASN A 318 15.33 -3.59 14.78
N VAL A 319 15.02 -2.96 13.64
CA VAL A 319 14.89 -3.64 12.34
C VAL A 319 15.97 -3.14 11.39
N GLU A 320 16.73 -4.06 10.80
CA GLU A 320 17.77 -3.73 9.82
C GLU A 320 17.62 -4.57 8.55
N VAL A 321 18.03 -4.01 7.41
CA VAL A 321 18.11 -4.74 6.15
C VAL A 321 19.49 -5.36 5.99
N VAL A 322 19.52 -6.65 5.70
CA VAL A 322 20.74 -7.38 5.32
C VAL A 322 20.62 -7.75 3.84
N ASP A 323 21.61 -7.31 3.06
CA ASP A 323 21.64 -7.64 1.64
C ASP A 323 21.92 -9.14 1.44
N LEU A 324 21.17 -9.77 0.53
CA LEU A 324 21.37 -11.16 0.12
C LEU A 324 21.98 -11.20 -1.30
N PRO A 325 23.30 -11.35 -1.45
CA PRO A 325 23.92 -11.43 -2.77
C PRO A 325 23.45 -12.68 -3.51
N VAL A 326 22.69 -12.51 -4.57
CA VAL A 326 22.17 -13.61 -5.42
C VAL A 326 22.50 -13.39 -6.90
N ASP A 327 23.54 -12.60 -7.16
CA ASP A 327 24.06 -12.27 -8.48
C ASP A 327 25.58 -12.14 -8.45
N GLY A 328 26.21 -11.76 -9.58
CA GLY A 328 27.67 -11.56 -9.64
C GLY A 328 28.51 -12.83 -9.37
N GLY A 329 27.95 -14.02 -9.58
CA GLY A 329 28.60 -15.30 -9.29
C GLY A 329 28.26 -15.89 -7.91
N ASN A 330 27.46 -15.21 -7.09
CA ASN A 330 26.97 -15.74 -5.82
C ASN A 330 25.78 -16.70 -6.03
N ASP A 331 25.75 -17.78 -5.27
CA ASP A 331 24.66 -18.77 -5.25
C ASP A 331 23.70 -18.48 -4.08
N MET A 332 22.39 -18.56 -4.31
CA MET A 332 21.38 -18.24 -3.28
C MET A 332 21.56 -19.09 -2.02
N VAL A 333 21.79 -20.39 -2.17
CA VAL A 333 21.88 -21.31 -1.02
C VAL A 333 23.12 -20.98 -0.19
N GLN A 334 24.25 -20.76 -0.84
CA GLN A 334 25.50 -20.36 -0.16
C GLN A 334 25.35 -19.01 0.55
N SER A 335 24.77 -18.01 -0.12
CA SER A 335 24.53 -16.68 0.46
C SER A 335 23.61 -16.73 1.67
N ILE A 336 22.52 -17.51 1.60
CA ILE A 336 21.62 -17.70 2.73
C ILE A 336 22.37 -18.34 3.90
N ASP A 337 23.20 -19.37 3.67
CA ASP A 337 23.92 -20.03 4.76
C ASP A 337 24.88 -19.07 5.48
N GLN A 338 25.63 -18.26 4.72
CA GLN A 338 26.55 -17.27 5.25
C GLN A 338 25.84 -16.17 6.05
N VAL A 339 24.75 -15.62 5.48
CA VAL A 339 23.97 -14.56 6.14
C VAL A 339 23.34 -15.09 7.43
N LEU A 340 22.77 -16.30 7.41
CA LEU A 340 22.17 -16.89 8.61
C LEU A 340 23.20 -17.23 9.67
N ASP A 341 24.41 -17.66 9.31
CA ASP A 341 25.50 -17.87 10.27
C ASP A 341 25.94 -16.54 10.93
N GLN A 342 25.84 -15.41 10.25
CA GLN A 342 26.11 -14.09 10.82
C GLN A 342 24.97 -13.61 11.73
N ILE A 343 23.72 -13.70 11.26
CA ILE A 343 22.53 -13.30 12.04
C ILE A 343 22.40 -14.14 13.32
N ALA A 344 22.74 -15.43 13.26
CA ALA A 344 22.74 -16.30 14.43
C ALA A 344 23.66 -15.78 15.54
N LYS A 345 24.87 -15.30 15.20
CA LYS A 345 25.82 -14.75 16.18
C LYS A 345 25.27 -13.51 16.88
N GLU A 346 24.49 -12.70 16.16
CA GLU A 346 23.81 -11.51 16.68
C GLU A 346 22.58 -11.84 17.54
N ASP A 347 22.18 -13.11 17.63
CA ASP A 347 20.92 -13.58 18.24
C ASP A 347 19.70 -12.78 17.74
N ALA A 348 19.66 -12.52 16.43
CA ALA A 348 18.59 -11.76 15.79
C ALA A 348 17.61 -12.66 15.03
N VAL A 349 16.39 -12.17 14.79
CA VAL A 349 15.32 -12.85 14.05
C VAL A 349 15.54 -12.67 12.54
N PRO A 350 15.74 -13.75 11.76
CA PRO A 350 15.92 -13.65 10.31
C PRO A 350 14.58 -13.73 9.56
N LEU A 351 14.25 -12.68 8.81
CA LEU A 351 13.11 -12.64 7.88
C LEU A 351 13.65 -12.57 6.45
N ILE A 352 13.57 -13.66 5.70
CA ILE A 352 14.21 -13.76 4.38
C ILE A 352 13.18 -13.59 3.29
N ILE A 353 13.26 -12.53 2.49
CA ILE A 353 12.43 -12.33 1.31
C ILE A 353 13.22 -12.81 0.09
N ALA A 354 12.69 -13.81 -0.61
CA ALA A 354 13.30 -14.33 -1.82
C ALA A 354 12.25 -14.58 -2.91
N GLU A 355 12.70 -14.45 -4.15
CA GLU A 355 11.91 -14.71 -5.35
C GLU A 355 12.50 -15.94 -6.05
N ILE A 356 11.66 -16.89 -6.43
CA ILE A 356 12.06 -18.06 -7.20
C ILE A 356 11.20 -18.12 -8.47
N PRO A 357 11.81 -18.24 -9.68
CA PRO A 357 13.24 -18.09 -9.96
C PRO A 357 13.79 -16.70 -9.58
N THR A 358 15.10 -16.58 -9.39
CA THR A 358 15.70 -15.29 -9.00
C THR A 358 15.52 -14.23 -10.07
N ASN A 359 15.35 -12.97 -9.66
CA ASN A 359 15.38 -11.83 -10.56
C ASN A 359 16.77 -11.14 -10.46
N PRO A 360 17.45 -10.80 -11.57
CA PRO A 360 17.06 -10.96 -12.99
C PRO A 360 17.54 -12.24 -13.67
N ARG A 361 18.24 -13.14 -12.97
CA ARG A 361 18.93 -14.28 -13.60
C ARG A 361 18.03 -15.46 -13.98
N VAL A 362 16.80 -15.49 -13.47
CA VAL A 362 15.81 -16.57 -13.63
C VAL A 362 16.39 -17.93 -13.19
N GLU A 363 17.17 -17.93 -12.10
CA GLU A 363 17.79 -19.16 -11.58
C GLU A 363 16.89 -19.82 -10.54
N VAL A 364 16.76 -21.14 -10.62
CA VAL A 364 16.11 -21.96 -9.60
C VAL A 364 17.19 -22.58 -8.72
N PRO A 365 17.22 -22.31 -7.41
CA PRO A 365 18.20 -22.92 -6.51
C PRO A 365 17.97 -24.44 -6.38
N ASP A 366 19.00 -25.16 -5.95
CA ASP A 366 18.84 -26.55 -5.51
C ASP A 366 17.92 -26.59 -4.27
N LEU A 367 16.68 -27.02 -4.46
CA LEU A 367 15.64 -26.98 -3.43
C LEU A 367 15.95 -27.87 -2.23
N GLN A 368 16.70 -28.96 -2.43
CA GLN A 368 17.09 -29.84 -1.34
C GLN A 368 18.17 -29.17 -0.47
N LYS A 369 19.18 -28.56 -1.09
CA LYS A 369 20.19 -27.80 -0.35
C LYS A 369 19.62 -26.55 0.31
N LEU A 370 18.68 -25.86 -0.36
CA LEU A 370 17.96 -24.73 0.21
C LEU A 370 17.22 -25.14 1.49
N LYS A 371 16.48 -26.26 1.44
CA LYS A 371 15.81 -26.84 2.61
C LYS A 371 16.80 -27.14 3.74
N GLU A 372 17.94 -27.77 3.42
CA GLU A 372 18.98 -28.11 4.41
C GLU A 372 19.54 -26.86 5.09
N VAL A 373 19.86 -25.82 4.33
CA VAL A 373 20.39 -24.55 4.86
C VAL A 373 19.36 -23.81 5.72
N LEU A 374 18.09 -23.78 5.30
CA LEU A 374 17.01 -23.14 6.04
C LEU A 374 16.63 -23.91 7.33
N SER A 375 16.86 -25.23 7.35
CA SER A 375 16.57 -26.10 8.52
C SER A 375 17.78 -26.34 9.43
N LYS A 376 18.97 -25.84 9.05
CA LYS A 376 20.21 -26.01 9.81
C LYS A 376 20.10 -25.26 11.14
N GLU A 377 20.17 -26.00 12.24
CA GLU A 377 20.28 -25.43 13.58
C GLU A 377 21.59 -24.63 13.70
N ARG A 378 21.48 -23.40 14.17
CA ARG A 378 22.63 -22.49 14.37
C ARG A 378 22.74 -22.11 15.84
N GLN A 379 23.94 -21.70 16.23
CA GLN A 379 24.25 -21.31 17.60
C GLN A 379 24.61 -19.82 17.63
N THR A 380 24.18 -19.14 18.67
CA THR A 380 24.55 -17.76 18.97
C THR A 380 26.01 -17.66 19.40
N GLU A 381 26.53 -16.44 19.52
CA GLU A 381 27.88 -16.22 20.08
C GLU A 381 28.02 -16.75 21.52
N SER A 382 26.93 -16.80 22.28
CA SER A 382 26.88 -17.37 23.64
C SER A 382 26.72 -18.90 23.66
N GLY A 383 26.58 -19.55 22.50
CA GLY A 383 26.43 -21.01 22.39
C GLY A 383 25.02 -21.52 22.72
N THR A 384 23.99 -20.67 22.61
CA THR A 384 22.58 -21.09 22.68
C THR A 384 22.01 -21.26 21.27
N THR A 385 20.97 -22.09 21.11
CA THR A 385 20.30 -22.23 19.81
C THR A 385 19.73 -20.90 19.35
N ALA A 386 20.10 -20.48 18.14
CA ALA A 386 19.66 -19.25 17.50
C ALA A 386 18.22 -19.36 16.99
N VAL A 387 17.59 -18.22 16.67
CA VAL A 387 16.23 -18.18 16.14
C VAL A 387 16.20 -18.72 14.71
N ASP A 388 15.29 -19.67 14.43
CA ASP A 388 15.08 -20.19 13.09
C ASP A 388 14.53 -19.10 12.14
N PRO A 389 14.97 -19.08 10.86
CA PRO A 389 14.51 -18.11 9.89
C PRO A 389 13.05 -18.31 9.49
N VAL A 390 12.38 -17.21 9.12
CA VAL A 390 11.13 -17.25 8.35
C VAL A 390 11.42 -16.94 6.89
N PHE A 391 11.10 -17.87 6.00
CA PHE A 391 11.29 -17.73 4.56
C PHE A 391 10.00 -17.17 3.92
N ILE A 392 10.10 -15.98 3.33
CA ILE A 392 9.03 -15.28 2.63
C ILE A 392 9.27 -15.45 1.14
N LEU A 393 8.46 -16.28 0.50
CA LEU A 393 8.67 -16.70 -0.89
C LEU A 393 7.70 -15.99 -1.84
N ASP A 394 8.26 -15.18 -2.74
CA ASP A 394 7.56 -14.65 -3.91
C ASP A 394 7.51 -15.72 -5.00
N GLN A 395 6.29 -16.19 -5.31
CA GLN A 395 6.03 -17.19 -6.34
C GLN A 395 5.47 -16.58 -7.64
N THR A 396 5.52 -15.26 -7.84
CA THR A 396 4.92 -14.56 -8.99
C THR A 396 5.32 -15.20 -10.33
N PHE A 397 6.59 -15.60 -10.50
CA PHE A 397 7.08 -16.23 -11.74
C PHE A 397 6.86 -17.74 -11.81
N CYS A 398 6.48 -18.40 -10.71
CA CYS A 398 6.25 -19.83 -10.68
C CYS A 398 5.04 -20.22 -9.78
N PRO A 399 3.85 -19.65 -10.02
CA PRO A 399 2.71 -19.82 -9.12
C PRO A 399 2.28 -21.29 -8.98
N ASN A 400 2.54 -22.09 -9.99
CA ASN A 400 2.14 -23.50 -10.07
C ASN A 400 3.16 -24.47 -9.44
N VAL A 401 4.34 -23.97 -9.04
CA VAL A 401 5.34 -24.78 -8.37
C VAL A 401 4.93 -24.96 -6.91
N ARG A 402 4.92 -26.21 -6.45
CA ARG A 402 4.44 -26.57 -5.13
C ARG A 402 5.61 -26.65 -4.18
N PHE A 403 5.68 -25.70 -3.24
CA PHE A 403 6.74 -25.65 -2.24
C PHE A 403 6.29 -26.11 -0.85
N LEU A 404 5.00 -25.99 -0.54
CA LEU A 404 4.50 -25.97 0.86
C LEU A 404 3.48 -27.06 1.22
N GLY A 405 3.05 -27.92 0.29
CA GLY A 405 2.23 -29.08 0.65
C GLY A 405 3.02 -30.06 1.52
N ASP A 406 2.33 -30.97 2.22
CA ASP A 406 2.93 -31.82 3.25
C ASP A 406 4.18 -32.61 2.80
N LYS A 407 4.30 -32.90 1.50
CA LYS A 407 5.41 -33.65 0.88
C LYS A 407 6.33 -32.79 0.00
N ASP A 408 6.08 -31.50 -0.09
CA ASP A 408 6.81 -30.57 -0.95
C ASP A 408 8.11 -30.10 -0.29
N SER A 409 9.02 -29.52 -1.07
CA SER A 409 10.41 -29.29 -0.68
C SER A 409 10.60 -28.43 0.57
N LEU A 410 9.73 -27.46 0.83
CA LEU A 410 9.85 -26.51 1.95
C LEU A 410 8.85 -26.79 3.08
N SER A 411 8.19 -27.96 3.10
CA SER A 411 7.13 -28.27 4.08
C SER A 411 7.57 -28.29 5.54
N SER A 412 8.86 -28.50 5.81
CA SER A 412 9.44 -28.50 7.15
C SER A 412 10.09 -27.17 7.56
N VAL A 413 10.07 -26.17 6.68
CA VAL A 413 10.67 -24.85 6.91
C VAL A 413 9.55 -23.85 7.22
N ARG A 414 9.75 -22.94 8.19
CA ARG A 414 8.82 -21.84 8.45
C ARG A 414 8.76 -20.93 7.22
N THR A 415 7.77 -21.16 6.36
CA THR A 415 7.65 -20.48 5.07
C THR A 415 6.27 -19.87 4.90
N ILE A 416 6.23 -18.62 4.44
CA ILE A 416 5.03 -17.95 3.94
C ILE A 416 5.28 -17.67 2.47
N SER A 417 4.42 -18.17 1.58
CA SER A 417 4.47 -17.81 0.16
C SER A 417 3.30 -16.92 -0.24
N TYR A 418 3.53 -16.11 -1.26
CA TYR A 418 2.49 -15.35 -1.96
C TYR A 418 2.65 -15.53 -3.47
N VAL A 419 1.52 -15.52 -4.18
CA VAL A 419 1.38 -15.84 -5.61
C VAL A 419 0.71 -14.72 -6.38
#